data_AF-A0A958XZW8-F1
#
_entry.id   AF-A0A958XZW8-F1
#
_cell.length_a   1.000
_cell.length_b   1.000
_cell.length_c   1.000
_cell.angle_alpha   90.00
_cell.angle_beta   90.00
_cell.angle_gamma   90.00
#
_symmetry.space_group_name_H-M   'P 1'
#
loop_
_entity.id
_entity.type
_entity.pdbx_description
1 polymer ?
#
loop_
_entity_poly.entity_id
_entity_poly.type
_entity_poly.pdbx_seq_one_letter_code
_entity_poly.pdbx_strand_id
1 'polypeptide(L)'
;MNTSNDNLMAALMEQMGGNNNPKMEMLAKILAQQNNQPQNTAQPQPANGDKYKGQARKLMALNKELKDKLLLLKKQKEQLLQYLDYFIEVNAVFSSAVGACECWGDDPQCEKCRGQGKPGAFAIQQEAFQYYIRPALKQQQGPEKEQLAQPPSSPFKGAR
;
A
#
# COMPACT_ATOMS: atom_id res chain seq x y z
N MET A 1 -21.37 -38.70 17.41
CA MET A 1 -20.66 -37.41 17.27
C MET A 1 -20.52 -37.14 15.77
N ASN A 2 -21.37 -36.30 15.19
CA ASN A 2 -21.27 -35.90 13.78
C ASN A 2 -21.94 -34.54 13.51
N THR A 3 -21.78 -33.58 14.43
CA THR A 3 -22.48 -32.28 14.43
C THR A 3 -21.66 -31.13 13.82
N SER A 4 -20.45 -31.38 13.33
CA SER A 4 -19.58 -30.32 12.79
C SER A 4 -19.88 -29.92 11.33
N ASN A 5 -20.47 -30.81 10.52
CA ASN A 5 -20.72 -30.50 9.10
C ASN A 5 -22.05 -29.76 8.87
N ASP A 6 -23.06 -29.97 9.71
CA ASP A 6 -24.36 -29.30 9.57
C ASP A 6 -24.28 -27.80 9.94
N ASN A 7 -23.41 -27.44 10.88
CA ASN A 7 -23.18 -26.05 11.28
C ASN A 7 -22.41 -25.23 10.23
N LEU A 8 -21.56 -25.87 9.43
CA LEU A 8 -20.82 -25.19 8.37
C LEU A 8 -21.72 -24.87 7.18
N MET A 9 -22.67 -25.76 6.86
CA MET A 9 -23.66 -25.57 5.80
C MET A 9 -24.69 -24.50 6.18
N ALA A 10 -25.15 -24.47 7.43
CA ALA A 10 -26.07 -23.45 7.94
C ALA A 10 -25.44 -22.05 7.95
N ALA A 11 -24.21 -21.91 8.44
CA ALA A 11 -23.49 -20.63 8.45
C ALA A 11 -23.21 -20.10 7.02
N LEU A 12 -22.95 -21.00 6.07
CA LEU A 12 -22.74 -20.62 4.67
C LEU A 12 -24.06 -20.16 4.01
N MET A 13 -25.20 -20.73 4.38
CA MET A 13 -26.51 -20.27 3.90
C MET A 13 -26.89 -18.91 4.48
N GLU A 14 -26.57 -18.66 5.75
CA GLU A 14 -26.89 -17.39 6.42
C GLU A 14 -26.07 -16.21 5.87
N GLN A 15 -24.81 -16.46 5.46
CA GLN A 15 -23.98 -15.46 4.77
C GLN A 15 -24.44 -15.16 3.33
N MET A 16 -25.22 -16.06 2.71
CA MET A 16 -25.70 -15.93 1.33
C MET A 16 -27.17 -15.52 1.19
N GLY A 17 -27.95 -15.54 2.28
CA GLY A 17 -29.39 -15.26 2.28
C GLY A 17 -29.81 -13.80 2.45
N GLY A 18 -28.86 -12.88 2.70
CA GLY A 18 -29.19 -11.51 3.12
C GLY A 18 -29.37 -10.46 2.01
N ASN A 19 -29.13 -10.78 0.73
CA ASN A 19 -29.29 -9.81 -0.35
C ASN A 19 -29.74 -10.48 -1.64
N ASN A 20 -30.73 -9.87 -2.30
CA ASN A 20 -31.30 -10.23 -3.61
C ASN A 20 -30.24 -10.23 -4.72
N ASN A 21 -29.32 -11.19 -4.68
CA ASN A 21 -28.20 -11.25 -5.59
C ASN A 21 -28.69 -12.02 -6.84
N PRO A 22 -28.75 -11.38 -8.03
CA PRO A 22 -29.30 -12.01 -9.24
C PRO A 22 -28.56 -13.30 -9.66
N LYS A 23 -27.35 -13.50 -9.14
CA LYS A 23 -26.58 -14.74 -9.29
C LYS A 23 -27.19 -15.94 -8.56
N MET A 24 -27.84 -15.74 -7.41
CA MET A 24 -28.51 -16.80 -6.65
C MET A 24 -29.84 -17.21 -7.27
N GLU A 25 -30.59 -16.26 -7.83
CA GLU A 25 -31.79 -16.55 -8.60
C GLU A 25 -31.46 -17.42 -9.83
N MET A 26 -30.36 -17.10 -10.51
CA MET A 26 -29.84 -17.92 -11.60
C MET A 26 -29.41 -19.32 -11.13
N LEU A 27 -28.75 -19.43 -9.97
CA LEU A 27 -28.32 -20.72 -9.41
C LEU A 27 -29.51 -21.59 -9.01
N ALA A 28 -30.53 -21.02 -8.36
CA ALA A 28 -31.76 -21.71 -7.99
C ALA A 28 -32.53 -22.20 -9.22
N LYS A 29 -32.55 -21.40 -10.30
CA LYS A 29 -33.17 -21.78 -11.57
C LYS A 29 -32.45 -22.94 -12.26
N ILE A 30 -31.12 -23.01 -12.15
CA ILE A 30 -30.31 -24.12 -12.70
C ILE A 30 -30.55 -25.41 -11.90
N LEU A 31 -30.62 -25.33 -10.56
CA LEU A 31 -30.90 -26.49 -9.71
C LEU A 31 -32.32 -27.04 -9.93
N ALA A 32 -33.31 -26.15 -10.07
CA ALA A 32 -34.69 -26.54 -10.37
C ALA A 32 -34.85 -27.17 -11.76
N GLN A 33 -34.02 -26.80 -12.73
CA GLN A 33 -34.03 -27.38 -14.07
C GLN A 33 -33.46 -28.80 -14.11
N GLN A 34 -32.51 -29.14 -13.24
CA GLN A 34 -31.94 -30.49 -13.19
C GLN A 34 -32.87 -31.52 -12.53
N ASN A 35 -33.75 -31.09 -11.63
CA ASN A 35 -34.61 -32.01 -10.87
C ASN A 35 -35.92 -32.40 -11.59
N ASN A 36 -36.18 -31.85 -12.79
CA ASN A 36 -37.42 -32.05 -13.55
C ASN A 36 -37.23 -32.78 -14.90
N GLN A 37 -36.11 -33.49 -15.12
CA GLN A 37 -35.96 -34.32 -16.33
C GLN A 37 -36.55 -35.72 -16.11
N PRO A 38 -37.64 -36.11 -16.83
CA PRO A 38 -38.07 -37.49 -16.88
C PRO A 38 -37.01 -38.33 -17.62
N GLN A 39 -36.67 -39.48 -17.04
CA GLN A 39 -35.76 -40.47 -17.60
C GLN A 39 -36.28 -40.92 -18.97
N ASN A 40 -35.60 -40.52 -20.04
CA ASN A 40 -35.86 -41.04 -21.39
C ASN A 40 -34.54 -41.52 -22.00
N THR A 41 -34.58 -42.77 -22.45
CA THR A 41 -33.49 -43.56 -22.99
C THR A 41 -33.03 -43.06 -24.36
N ALA A 42 -31.72 -43.11 -24.57
CA ALA A 42 -31.01 -43.15 -25.86
C ALA A 42 -31.38 -42.11 -26.94
N GLN A 43 -30.64 -40.99 -26.96
CA GLN A 43 -30.11 -40.39 -28.19
C GLN A 43 -28.98 -39.41 -27.84
N PRO A 44 -27.74 -39.62 -28.33
CA PRO A 44 -26.69 -38.62 -28.21
C PRO A 44 -26.99 -37.50 -29.22
N GLN A 45 -27.54 -36.38 -28.75
CA GLN A 45 -27.71 -35.16 -29.55
C GLN A 45 -26.33 -34.52 -29.80
N PRO A 46 -25.81 -34.48 -31.04
CA PRO A 46 -24.57 -33.82 -31.37
C PRO A 46 -24.88 -32.54 -32.16
N ALA A 47 -25.16 -31.40 -31.50
CA ALA A 47 -25.43 -30.17 -32.26
C ALA A 47 -25.29 -28.83 -31.50
N ASN A 48 -24.56 -28.74 -30.38
CA ASN A 48 -24.26 -27.44 -29.76
C ASN A 48 -22.80 -27.26 -29.32
N GLY A 49 -21.90 -28.19 -29.66
CA GLY A 49 -20.49 -28.14 -29.27
C GLY A 49 -19.74 -26.90 -29.77
N ASP A 50 -20.16 -26.30 -30.89
CA ASP A 50 -19.44 -25.17 -31.47
C ASP A 50 -19.76 -23.82 -30.81
N LYS A 51 -20.95 -23.66 -30.20
CA LYS A 51 -21.29 -22.45 -29.43
C LYS A 51 -20.54 -22.39 -28.09
N TYR A 52 -20.35 -23.54 -27.43
CA TYR A 52 -19.61 -23.61 -26.16
C TYR A 52 -18.09 -23.45 -26.34
N LYS A 53 -17.52 -23.85 -27.49
CA LYS A 53 -16.10 -23.62 -27.81
C LYS A 53 -15.77 -22.12 -27.89
N GLY A 54 -16.66 -21.30 -28.46
CA GLY A 54 -16.47 -19.85 -28.55
C GLY A 54 -16.47 -19.17 -27.17
N GLN A 55 -17.40 -19.57 -26.29
CA GLN A 55 -17.47 -19.06 -24.92
C GLN A 55 -16.26 -19.49 -24.09
N ALA A 56 -15.81 -20.74 -24.21
CA ALA A 56 -14.62 -21.23 -23.52
C ALA A 56 -13.36 -20.45 -23.92
N ARG A 57 -13.17 -20.16 -25.21
CA ARG A 57 -12.05 -19.32 -25.69
C ARG A 57 -12.10 -17.90 -25.11
N LYS A 58 -13.29 -17.28 -25.08
CA LYS A 58 -13.48 -15.95 -24.50
C LYS A 58 -13.18 -15.93 -23.00
N LEU A 59 -13.64 -16.95 -22.27
CA LEU A 59 -13.39 -17.10 -20.83
C LEU A 59 -11.90 -17.34 -20.53
N MET A 60 -11.20 -18.12 -21.36
CA MET A 60 -9.76 -18.32 -21.22
C MET A 60 -8.97 -17.04 -21.49
N ALA A 61 -9.35 -16.28 -22.53
CA ALA A 61 -8.72 -14.99 -22.82
C ALA A 61 -8.93 -13.99 -21.68
N LEU A 62 -10.13 -13.91 -21.13
CA LEU A 62 -10.44 -13.05 -19.98
C LEU A 62 -9.67 -13.46 -18.73
N ASN A 63 -9.60 -14.77 -18.42
CA ASN A 63 -8.82 -15.27 -17.29
C ASN A 63 -7.32 -14.98 -17.45
N LYS A 64 -6.80 -15.08 -18.68
CA LYS A 64 -5.42 -14.73 -18.98
C LYS A 64 -5.19 -13.23 -18.72
N GLU A 65 -6.04 -12.36 -19.25
CA GLU A 65 -5.95 -10.92 -19.05
C GLU A 65 -6.03 -10.54 -17.56
N LEU A 66 -6.96 -11.15 -16.82
CA LEU A 66 -7.10 -10.93 -15.38
C LEU A 66 -5.83 -11.36 -14.62
N LYS A 67 -5.25 -12.51 -14.99
CA LYS A 67 -4.01 -13.00 -14.39
C LYS A 67 -2.84 -12.06 -14.67
N ASP A 68 -2.73 -11.56 -15.90
CA ASP A 68 -1.68 -10.61 -16.28
C ASP A 68 -1.81 -9.28 -15.52
N LYS A 69 -3.04 -8.77 -15.38
CA LYS A 69 -3.33 -7.58 -14.55
C LYS A 69 -3.00 -7.80 -13.07
N LEU A 70 -3.35 -8.95 -12.51
CA LEU A 70 -3.01 -9.29 -11.13
C LEU A 70 -1.50 -9.37 -10.93
N LEU A 71 -0.76 -9.92 -11.89
CA LEU A 71 0.69 -9.98 -11.83
C LEU A 71 1.29 -8.57 -11.85
N LEU A 72 0.79 -7.69 -12.72
CA LEU A 72 1.22 -6.30 -12.79
C LEU A 72 0.96 -5.55 -11.47
N LEU A 73 -0.25 -5.65 -10.92
CA LEU A 73 -0.62 -4.99 -9.67
C LEU A 73 0.23 -5.48 -8.49
N LYS A 74 0.55 -6.78 -8.44
CA LYS A 74 1.45 -7.33 -7.41
C LYS A 74 2.84 -6.71 -7.51
N LYS A 75 3.40 -6.64 -8.72
CA LYS A 75 4.70 -6.01 -8.95
C LYS A 75 4.70 -4.53 -8.55
N GLN A 76 3.65 -3.79 -8.89
CA GLN A 76 3.51 -2.38 -8.51
C GLN A 76 3.43 -2.21 -6.99
N LYS A 77 2.67 -3.08 -6.31
CA LYS A 77 2.60 -3.07 -4.84
C LYS A 77 3.97 -3.29 -4.21
N GLU A 78 4.73 -4.27 -4.70
CA GLU A 78 6.08 -4.56 -4.19
C GLU A 78 7.01 -3.36 -4.36
N GLN A 79 6.97 -2.70 -5.52
CA GLN A 79 7.75 -1.48 -5.76
C GLN A 79 7.37 -0.35 -4.80
N LEU A 80 6.08 -0.12 -4.58
CA LEU A 80 5.61 0.92 -3.66
C LEU A 80 6.06 0.66 -2.22
N LEU A 81 6.05 -0.60 -1.78
CA LEU A 81 6.55 -0.97 -0.45
C LEU A 81 8.05 -0.69 -0.32
N GLN A 82 8.84 -1.05 -1.33
CA GLN A 82 10.28 -0.74 -1.34
C GLN A 82 10.55 0.77 -1.28
N TYR A 83 9.77 1.57 -2.00
CA TYR A 83 9.90 3.03 -1.92
C TYR A 83 9.54 3.58 -0.55
N LEU A 84 8.49 3.05 0.09
CA LEU A 84 8.07 3.48 1.41
C LEU A 84 9.16 3.20 2.46
N ASP A 85 9.76 2.01 2.43
CA ASP A 85 10.87 1.65 3.33
C ASP A 85 12.07 2.59 3.12
N TYR A 86 12.44 2.83 1.86
CA TYR A 86 13.50 3.77 1.51
C TYR A 86 13.22 5.19 2.03
N PHE A 87 12.00 5.70 1.87
CA PHE A 87 11.64 7.05 2.35
C PHE A 87 11.68 7.15 3.87
N ILE A 88 11.27 6.09 4.59
CA ILE A 88 11.35 6.07 6.06
C ILE A 88 12.81 6.16 6.51
N GLU A 89 13.70 5.36 5.91
CA GLU A 89 15.13 5.38 6.24
C GLU A 89 15.77 6.73 5.94
N VAL A 90 15.48 7.28 4.75
CA VAL A 90 16.00 8.60 4.36
C VAL A 90 15.48 9.70 5.28
N ASN A 91 14.20 9.67 5.65
CA ASN A 91 13.62 10.64 6.56
C ASN A 91 14.26 10.56 7.95
N ALA A 92 14.50 9.35 8.46
CA ALA A 92 15.19 9.16 9.74
C ALA A 92 16.60 9.76 9.71
N VAL A 93 17.39 9.46 8.66
CA VAL A 93 18.75 10.00 8.50
C VAL A 93 18.76 11.51 8.30
N PHE A 94 17.83 12.04 7.50
CA PHE A 94 17.77 13.48 7.22
C PHE A 94 17.31 14.27 8.45
N SER A 95 16.30 13.77 9.16
CA SER A 95 15.83 14.40 10.41
C SER A 95 16.92 14.42 11.47
N SER A 96 17.70 13.33 11.63
CA SER A 96 18.84 13.32 12.56
C SER A 96 19.96 14.28 12.13
N ALA A 97 20.22 14.37 10.82
CA ALA A 97 21.22 15.29 10.26
C ALA A 97 20.90 16.75 10.56
N VAL A 98 19.63 17.13 10.69
CA VAL A 98 19.23 18.51 10.99
C VAL A 98 18.75 18.70 12.44
N GLY A 99 18.88 17.68 13.28
CA GLY A 99 18.45 17.73 14.68
C GLY A 99 16.92 17.89 14.83
N ALA A 100 16.14 17.28 13.95
CA ALA A 100 14.69 17.24 13.98
C ALA A 100 14.17 15.87 14.46
N CYS A 101 12.87 15.80 14.76
CA CYS A 101 12.17 14.52 14.87
C CYS A 101 11.71 14.06 13.48
N GLU A 102 11.51 12.76 13.28
CA GLU A 102 10.94 12.19 12.06
C GLU A 102 9.53 12.74 11.71
N CYS A 103 8.77 13.22 12.71
CA CYS A 103 7.49 13.88 12.51
C CYS A 103 7.60 15.39 12.21
N TRP A 104 8.81 15.94 12.21
CA TRP A 104 9.11 17.36 11.92
C TRP A 104 8.42 18.39 12.85
N GLY A 105 7.80 17.93 13.94
CA GLY A 105 6.98 18.75 14.83
C GLY A 105 5.54 18.93 14.37
N ASP A 106 5.11 18.26 13.31
CA ASP A 106 3.74 18.38 12.77
C ASP A 106 2.71 17.56 13.57
N ASP A 107 3.17 16.60 14.39
CA ASP A 107 2.32 15.78 15.24
C ASP A 107 2.44 16.18 16.73
N PRO A 108 1.42 16.87 17.30
CA PRO A 108 1.38 17.23 18.72
C PRO A 108 1.35 16.02 19.67
N GLN A 109 0.89 14.86 19.20
CA GLN A 109 0.80 13.63 19.99
C GLN A 109 2.01 12.69 19.77
N CYS A 110 3.03 13.16 19.06
CA CYS A 110 4.22 12.35 18.78
C CYS A 110 4.87 11.85 20.07
N GLU A 111 5.04 10.54 20.20
CA GLU A 111 5.62 9.89 21.38
C GLU A 111 7.07 10.34 21.67
N LYS A 112 7.82 10.72 20.62
CA LYS A 112 9.22 11.14 20.70
C LYS A 112 9.38 12.61 21.09
N CYS A 113 8.62 13.53 20.47
CA CYS A 113 8.87 14.97 20.59
C CYS A 113 7.67 15.82 21.01
N ARG A 114 6.45 15.26 21.05
CA ARG A 114 5.20 15.96 21.39
C ARG A 114 5.02 17.28 20.61
N GLY A 115 5.25 17.24 19.29
CA GLY A 115 5.13 18.39 18.40
C GLY A 115 6.29 19.39 18.42
N GLN A 116 7.35 19.16 19.20
CA GLN A 116 8.48 20.10 19.31
C GLN A 116 9.63 19.82 18.34
N GLY A 117 9.52 18.75 17.55
CA GLY A 117 10.64 18.19 16.78
C GLY A 117 10.99 18.88 15.47
N LYS A 118 11.09 20.22 15.47
CA LYS A 118 11.53 21.03 14.33
C LYS A 118 13.05 20.95 14.12
N PRO A 119 13.60 21.32 12.95
CA PRO A 119 15.04 21.39 12.74
C PRO A 119 15.75 22.23 13.80
N GLY A 120 16.85 21.70 14.34
CA GLY A 120 17.62 22.31 15.42
C GLY A 120 17.03 22.14 16.83
N ALA A 121 15.90 21.45 17.00
CA ALA A 121 15.33 21.18 18.31
C ALA A 121 16.14 20.16 19.12
N PHE A 122 16.90 19.29 18.45
CA PHE A 122 17.72 18.24 19.04
C PHE A 122 19.18 18.31 18.57
N ALA A 123 20.02 17.51 19.21
CA ALA A 123 21.42 17.37 18.80
C ALA A 123 21.52 16.81 17.37
N ILE A 124 22.34 17.47 16.56
CA ILE A 124 22.60 17.05 15.18
C ILE A 124 23.57 15.86 15.16
N GLN A 125 23.23 14.84 14.39
CA GLN A 125 24.16 13.78 14.06
C GLN A 125 25.21 14.28 13.05
N GLN A 126 26.43 14.48 13.52
CA GLN A 126 27.48 15.18 12.78
C GLN A 126 27.87 14.47 11.49
N GLU A 127 27.94 13.14 11.50
CA GLU A 127 28.30 12.35 10.32
C GLU A 127 27.27 12.54 9.19
N ALA A 128 25.98 12.46 9.53
CA ALA A 128 24.89 12.62 8.59
C ALA A 128 24.82 14.07 8.06
N PHE A 129 25.01 15.07 8.94
CA PHE A 129 25.07 16.48 8.52
C PHE A 129 26.22 16.75 7.55
N GLN A 130 27.42 16.23 7.83
CA GLN A 130 28.59 16.41 6.98
C GLN A 130 28.43 15.74 5.61
N TYR A 131 27.79 14.58 5.56
CA TYR A 131 27.59 13.84 4.33
C TYR A 131 26.46 14.41 3.45
N TYR A 132 25.30 14.71 4.03
CA TYR A 132 24.11 15.11 3.27
C TYR A 132 23.88 16.62 3.19
N ILE A 133 24.10 17.37 4.27
CA ILE A 133 23.73 18.79 4.35
C ILE A 133 24.87 19.71 3.92
N ARG A 134 26.09 19.45 4.40
CA ARG A 134 27.25 20.31 4.15
C ARG A 134 27.56 20.51 2.66
N PRO A 135 27.46 19.49 1.77
CA PRO A 135 27.69 19.70 0.34
C PRO A 135 26.68 20.65 -0.29
N ALA A 136 25.40 20.54 0.09
CA ALA A 136 24.34 21.41 -0.41
C ALA A 136 24.55 22.87 0.03
N LEU A 137 24.97 23.09 1.28
CA LEU A 137 25.31 24.43 1.79
C LEU A 137 26.50 25.03 1.04
N LYS A 138 27.56 24.25 0.79
CA LYS A 138 28.72 24.70 0.01
C LYS A 138 28.34 25.11 -1.42
N GLN A 139 27.44 24.37 -2.05
CA GLN A 139 26.95 24.69 -3.40
C GLN A 139 26.20 26.03 -3.43
N GLN A 140 25.41 26.34 -2.40
CA GLN A 140 24.69 27.61 -2.32
C GLN A 140 25.57 28.82 -1.98
N GLN A 141 26.68 28.60 -1.27
CA GLN A 141 27.57 29.69 -0.85
C GLN A 141 28.54 30.15 -1.95
N GLY A 142 28.69 29.38 -3.05
CA GLY A 142 29.68 29.65 -4.09
C GLY A 142 31.12 29.66 -3.55
N PRO A 143 32.14 29.82 -4.40
CA PRO A 143 33.54 29.94 -3.94
C PRO A 143 33.87 31.28 -3.25
N GLU A 144 32.90 32.12 -2.86
CA GLU A 144 33.18 33.52 -2.51
C GLU A 144 32.24 34.09 -1.43
N LYS A 145 32.26 33.54 -0.20
CA LYS A 145 31.82 34.27 1.02
C LYS A 145 32.65 33.93 2.26
N GLU A 146 33.95 33.69 2.10
CA GLU A 146 34.87 33.48 3.23
C GLU A 146 35.50 34.79 3.77
N GLN A 147 34.73 35.89 3.82
CA GLN A 147 35.21 37.17 4.40
C GLN A 147 34.22 37.91 5.31
N LEU A 148 33.02 37.40 5.58
CA LEU A 148 32.05 38.10 6.45
C LEU A 148 31.48 37.19 7.54
N ALA A 149 32.36 36.70 8.41
CA ALA A 149 31.97 36.20 9.73
C ALA A 149 33.13 36.34 10.73
N GLN A 150 33.72 37.53 10.83
CA GLN A 150 34.26 37.92 12.14
C GLN A 150 33.05 38.29 13.00
N PRO A 151 32.81 37.62 14.14
CA PRO A 151 31.82 38.11 15.09
C PRO A 151 32.25 39.52 15.53
N PRO A 152 31.34 40.49 15.70
CA PRO A 152 31.70 41.77 16.29
C PRO A 152 32.33 41.49 17.66
N SER A 153 33.58 41.88 17.84
CA SER A 153 34.22 41.96 19.14
C SER A 153 33.38 42.91 19.99
N SER A 154 32.59 42.35 20.91
CA SER A 154 31.81 43.14 21.87
C SER A 154 32.76 44.04 22.67
N PRO A 155 32.56 45.38 22.67
CA PRO A 155 33.32 46.28 23.50
C PRO A 155 32.56 46.64 24.79
N PHE A 156 31.67 45.79 25.31
CA PHE A 156 31.04 46.04 26.60
C PHE A 156 32.00 45.75 27.76
N LYS A 157 33.00 46.62 27.87
CA LYS A 157 33.59 47.06 29.15
C LYS A 157 32.84 48.31 29.58
N GLY A 158 32.25 48.29 30.78
CA GLY A 158 31.98 49.54 31.50
C GLY A 158 30.69 49.59 32.32
N ALA A 159 30.87 49.54 33.64
CA ALA A 159 30.28 50.43 34.64
C ALA A 159 28.74 50.58 34.70
N ARG A 160 28.11 50.02 35.74
CA ARG A 160 28.01 50.61 37.10
C ARG A 160 27.65 49.52 38.11
#